data_AF-R8NCC8-F1
#
_entry.id   AF-R8NCC8-F1
#
_cell.length_a   1.000
_cell.length_b   1.000
_cell.length_c   1.000
_cell.angle_alpha   90.00
_cell.angle_beta   90.00
_cell.angle_gamma   90.00
#
_symmetry.space_group_name_H-M   'P 1'
#
loop_
_entity.id
_entity.type
_entity.pdbx_description
1 polymer ?
#
loop_
_entity_poly.entity_id
_entity_poly.type
_entity_poly.pdbx_seq_one_letter_code
_entity_poly.pdbx_strand_id
1 'polypeptide(L)'
;SIEASGFASHAEGSLTIASGDFSHAEGDSTETSGIASHAEGSLTIASGDFAHAEGRFTVASGIASHAEGAFTTASGVASHAEGFGTIATMDFSHTEGRFTTASGITSHAEGDTTIASAEASHAEGDTTIASADASHAEGQSTTASGIISHAEGRSTTASGFISHAEGDTTNASGNASHAEGRRTTASGITSHAEGTLTTASGGASHTEGFGTIASGDFSHAEGRDSIANGEASHAEGQLTTASGIASHAEGLFTIASATASHAEGDTTNASGFGSHAEGLSTIASENASHAEGIRTEANGAASHTEGLATCANNLIGVHVMGSNGGPNPAIDLPFSWYLVNGGAPCDITGVVAKILNDGSACFDSTVTASAYITSAGACDYAEMFETTNGQPIDVGYFVTFDGASDKVRKANANDDYIVGITSSRPGILADTQDPTCSKYLLDEWNREIYEEVVVEAIKDNEGNIIMPERIETKKKLNPAWDPNISCSSRLTRPEWVAVGLVGKLLVRDDGTCQVGNYCKSNDEGIATATTNGYRVMKRTGQNQILILFR
;
A
#
# COMPACT_ATOMS: atom_id res chain seq x y z
N SER A 1 10.46 -79.56 30.99
CA SER A 1 11.29 -79.85 32.18
C SER A 1 11.56 -78.54 32.89
N ILE A 2 11.88 -78.59 34.17
CA ILE A 2 12.49 -77.46 34.88
C ILE A 2 13.99 -77.71 34.81
N GLU A 3 14.77 -76.73 34.38
CA GLU A 3 16.22 -76.87 34.22
C GLU A 3 16.94 -75.61 34.71
N ALA A 4 17.90 -75.78 35.62
CA ALA A 4 18.78 -74.72 36.09
C ALA A 4 20.23 -75.20 35.92
N SER A 5 20.97 -74.63 34.97
CA SER A 5 22.31 -75.09 34.57
C SER A 5 23.42 -74.07 34.81
N GLY A 6 23.09 -72.79 34.99
CA GLY A 6 24.06 -71.73 35.30
C GLY A 6 24.55 -71.79 36.74
N PHE A 7 25.74 -71.23 37.03
CA PHE A 7 26.25 -71.14 38.40
C PHE A 7 25.31 -70.29 39.26
N ALA A 8 24.82 -70.85 40.37
CA ALA A 8 23.85 -70.19 41.27
C ALA A 8 22.57 -69.70 40.55
N SER A 9 22.16 -70.38 39.48
CA SER A 9 20.88 -70.17 38.82
C SER A 9 19.72 -70.83 39.58
N HIS A 10 18.50 -70.33 39.35
CA HIS A 10 17.27 -70.86 39.97
C HIS A 10 16.14 -70.93 38.94
N ALA A 11 15.40 -72.04 38.91
CA ALA A 11 14.26 -72.24 38.02
C ALA A 11 13.08 -72.88 38.76
N GLU A 12 11.90 -72.28 38.68
CA GLU A 12 10.65 -72.76 39.28
C GLU A 12 9.48 -72.73 38.28
N GLY A 13 8.40 -73.48 38.56
CA GLY A 13 7.21 -73.51 37.71
C GLY A 13 7.13 -74.68 36.72
N SER A 14 6.70 -74.41 35.49
CA SER A 14 6.44 -75.40 34.42
C SER A 14 7.23 -75.04 33.17
N LEU A 15 7.98 -76.00 32.60
CA LEU A 15 8.74 -75.78 31.36
C LEU A 15 9.74 -74.60 31.43
N THR A 16 10.32 -74.34 32.60
CA THR A 16 11.21 -73.21 32.85
C THR A 16 12.70 -73.59 32.73
N ILE A 17 13.52 -72.70 32.15
CA ILE A 17 14.96 -72.91 31.91
C ILE A 17 15.75 -71.70 32.42
N ALA A 18 16.72 -71.91 33.30
CA ALA A 18 17.67 -70.90 33.76
C ALA A 18 19.11 -71.34 33.49
N SER A 19 19.73 -70.81 32.43
CA SER A 19 21.04 -71.25 31.94
C SER A 19 22.17 -70.26 32.20
N GLY A 20 21.87 -68.99 32.45
CA GLY A 20 22.86 -67.96 32.79
C GLY A 20 23.33 -68.02 34.24
N ASP A 21 24.55 -67.58 34.53
CA ASP A 21 25.05 -67.50 35.91
C ASP A 21 24.22 -66.49 36.72
N PHE A 22 23.83 -66.84 37.94
CA PHE A 22 22.96 -66.05 38.82
C PHE A 22 21.56 -65.72 38.24
N SER A 23 21.12 -66.43 37.19
CA SER A 23 19.81 -66.19 36.56
C SER A 23 18.65 -66.79 37.34
N HIS A 24 17.46 -66.22 37.18
CA HIS A 24 16.20 -66.72 37.77
C HIS A 24 15.10 -66.82 36.72
N ALA A 25 14.44 -67.97 36.63
CA ALA A 25 13.27 -68.20 35.77
C ALA A 25 12.09 -68.78 36.56
N GLU A 26 10.93 -68.12 36.56
CA GLU A 26 9.70 -68.60 37.20
C GLU A 26 8.51 -68.59 36.21
N GLY A 27 7.50 -69.43 36.42
CA GLY A 27 6.23 -69.36 35.69
C GLY A 27 5.96 -70.56 34.76
N ASP A 28 5.46 -70.31 33.54
CA ASP A 28 5.17 -71.35 32.54
C ASP A 28 5.83 -71.07 31.18
N SER A 29 6.72 -71.97 30.75
CA SER A 29 7.51 -71.86 29.51
C SER A 29 8.40 -70.61 29.48
N THR A 30 9.12 -70.34 30.57
CA THR A 30 10.02 -69.16 30.70
C THR A 30 11.49 -69.54 30.56
N GLU A 31 12.31 -68.69 29.93
CA GLU A 31 13.72 -68.97 29.64
C GLU A 31 14.62 -67.79 30.03
N THR A 32 15.70 -68.07 30.76
CA THR A 32 16.77 -67.11 31.02
C THR A 32 18.14 -67.67 30.60
N SER A 33 18.95 -66.83 29.94
CA SER A 33 20.29 -67.21 29.46
C SER A 33 21.38 -66.18 29.73
N GLY A 34 21.03 -64.93 30.04
CA GLY A 34 21.98 -63.88 30.39
C GLY A 34 22.49 -64.00 31.83
N ILE A 35 23.67 -63.46 32.11
CA ILE A 35 24.21 -63.37 33.48
C ILE A 35 23.30 -62.49 34.32
N ALA A 36 22.90 -62.95 35.52
CA ALA A 36 22.01 -62.25 36.45
C ALA A 36 20.68 -61.77 35.80
N SER A 37 20.20 -62.50 34.80
CA SER A 37 18.90 -62.22 34.15
C SER A 37 17.72 -62.80 34.96
N HIS A 38 16.56 -62.15 34.85
CA HIS A 38 15.33 -62.54 35.53
C HIS A 38 14.20 -62.67 34.52
N ALA A 39 13.46 -63.79 34.52
CA ALA A 39 12.21 -63.90 33.76
C ALA A 39 11.10 -64.54 34.58
N GLU A 40 9.91 -63.95 34.56
CA GLU A 40 8.71 -64.48 35.22
C GLU A 40 7.46 -64.38 34.33
N GLY A 41 6.45 -65.22 34.59
CA GLY A 41 5.17 -65.18 33.87
C GLY A 41 4.93 -66.36 32.93
N SER A 42 4.50 -66.11 31.68
CA SER A 42 4.17 -67.16 30.70
C SER A 42 4.77 -66.87 29.32
N LEU A 43 5.57 -67.79 28.79
CA LEU A 43 6.24 -67.64 27.50
C LEU A 43 7.16 -66.40 27.47
N THR A 44 7.95 -66.19 28.53
CA THR A 44 8.85 -65.03 28.70
C THR A 44 10.31 -65.44 28.52
N ILE A 45 11.13 -64.56 27.93
CA ILE A 45 12.54 -64.81 27.62
C ILE A 45 13.39 -63.63 28.08
N ALA A 46 14.37 -63.86 28.97
CA ALA A 46 15.41 -62.89 29.31
C ALA A 46 16.81 -63.42 28.92
N SER A 47 17.32 -63.00 27.77
CA SER A 47 18.58 -63.52 27.21
C SER A 47 19.77 -62.57 27.31
N GLY A 48 19.54 -61.28 27.58
CA GLY A 48 20.60 -60.30 27.83
C GLY A 48 21.15 -60.37 29.26
N ASP A 49 22.42 -60.02 29.44
CA ASP A 49 23.02 -59.88 30.77
C ASP A 49 22.29 -58.79 31.56
N PHE A 50 21.92 -59.08 32.81
CA PHE A 50 21.11 -58.22 33.68
C PHE A 50 19.72 -57.87 33.13
N ALA A 51 19.21 -58.61 32.14
CA ALA A 51 17.89 -58.37 31.56
C ALA A 51 16.77 -58.85 32.48
N HIS A 52 15.62 -58.18 32.43
CA HIS A 52 14.42 -58.54 33.18
C HIS A 52 13.21 -58.66 32.23
N ALA A 53 12.50 -59.80 32.25
CA ALA A 53 11.28 -60.01 31.47
C ALA A 53 10.11 -60.53 32.34
N GLU A 54 9.00 -59.80 32.43
CA GLU A 54 7.81 -60.20 33.18
C GLU A 54 6.55 -60.24 32.28
N GLY A 55 5.58 -61.12 32.59
CA GLY A 55 4.25 -61.07 31.98
C GLY A 55 3.93 -62.22 31.00
N ARG A 56 3.44 -61.93 29.79
CA ARG A 56 3.01 -62.95 28.80
C ARG A 56 3.57 -62.69 27.40
N PHE A 57 4.32 -63.62 26.81
CA PHE A 57 4.99 -63.40 25.51
C PHE A 57 5.93 -62.19 25.54
N THR A 58 6.77 -62.07 26.55
CA THR A 58 7.70 -60.94 26.70
C THR A 58 9.15 -61.36 26.44
N VAL A 59 9.94 -60.49 25.80
CA VAL A 59 11.33 -60.78 25.43
C VAL A 59 12.24 -59.62 25.81
N ALA A 60 13.20 -59.86 26.70
CA ALA A 60 14.27 -58.92 27.05
C ALA A 60 15.63 -59.51 26.62
N SER A 61 16.16 -59.07 25.47
CA SER A 61 17.40 -59.64 24.88
C SER A 61 18.61 -58.71 24.90
N GLY A 62 18.41 -57.43 25.21
CA GLY A 62 19.51 -56.46 25.35
C GLY A 62 20.17 -56.52 26.73
N ILE A 63 21.43 -56.10 26.83
CA ILE A 63 22.12 -55.97 28.13
C ILE A 63 21.37 -54.94 28.98
N ALA A 64 21.01 -55.30 30.21
CA ALA A 64 20.23 -54.48 31.14
C ALA A 64 18.86 -54.03 30.57
N SER A 65 18.29 -54.78 29.62
CA SER A 65 16.96 -54.49 29.07
C SER A 65 15.83 -54.92 30.02
N HIS A 66 14.69 -54.22 29.95
CA HIS A 66 13.49 -54.54 30.73
C HIS A 66 12.28 -54.67 29.81
N ALA A 67 11.55 -55.79 29.88
CA ALA A 67 10.31 -55.99 29.14
C ALA A 67 9.20 -56.51 30.07
N GLU A 68 8.09 -55.80 30.19
CA GLU A 68 6.96 -56.18 31.04
C GLU A 68 5.61 -56.06 30.30
N GLY A 69 4.58 -56.79 30.76
CA GLY A 69 3.24 -56.77 30.16
C GLY A 69 2.93 -57.96 29.24
N ALA A 70 2.39 -57.72 28.04
CA ALA A 70 2.02 -58.77 27.11
C ALA A 70 2.43 -58.49 25.66
N PHE A 71 3.08 -59.45 24.99
CA PHE A 71 3.63 -59.29 23.64
C PHE A 71 4.66 -58.15 23.54
N THR A 72 5.50 -57.97 24.56
CA THR A 72 6.49 -56.89 24.61
C THR A 72 7.88 -57.36 24.25
N THR A 73 8.71 -56.50 23.66
CA THR A 73 10.09 -56.82 23.26
C THR A 73 11.03 -55.66 23.54
N ALA A 74 12.06 -55.88 24.36
CA ALA A 74 13.16 -54.97 24.62
C ALA A 74 14.49 -55.62 24.18
N SER A 75 15.10 -55.14 23.09
CA SER A 75 16.28 -55.79 22.48
C SER A 75 17.54 -54.92 22.41
N GLY A 76 17.44 -53.61 22.68
CA GLY A 76 18.60 -52.72 22.78
C GLY A 76 19.25 -52.72 24.17
N VAL A 77 20.49 -52.22 24.27
CA VAL A 77 21.17 -52.04 25.57
C VAL A 77 20.40 -51.03 26.42
N ALA A 78 20.09 -51.39 27.67
CA ALA A 78 19.30 -50.58 28.59
C ALA A 78 17.97 -50.09 28.00
N SER A 79 17.36 -50.88 27.10
CA SER A 79 16.03 -50.60 26.54
C SER A 79 14.91 -51.03 27.47
N HIS A 80 13.76 -50.37 27.40
CA HIS A 80 12.58 -50.64 28.22
C HIS A 80 11.32 -50.74 27.35
N ALA A 81 10.54 -51.83 27.48
CA ALA A 81 9.23 -51.98 26.87
C ALA A 81 8.17 -52.46 27.88
N GLU A 82 7.14 -51.66 28.13
CA GLU A 82 6.00 -51.98 29.01
C GLU A 82 4.67 -51.98 28.22
N GLY A 83 3.67 -52.75 28.63
CA GLY A 83 2.29 -52.65 28.13
C GLY A 83 1.83 -53.82 27.24
N PHE A 84 1.13 -53.52 26.12
CA PHE A 84 0.56 -54.53 25.20
C PHE A 84 1.09 -54.36 23.77
N GLY A 85 1.89 -55.29 23.28
CA GLY A 85 2.39 -55.26 21.91
C GLY A 85 3.45 -54.19 21.65
N THR A 86 4.23 -53.83 22.67
CA THR A 86 5.20 -52.73 22.62
C THR A 86 6.61 -53.22 22.28
N ILE A 87 7.38 -52.44 21.51
CA ILE A 87 8.67 -52.86 20.94
C ILE A 87 9.74 -51.77 21.10
N ALA A 88 10.80 -52.05 21.87
CA ALA A 88 12.00 -51.23 22.01
C ALA A 88 13.24 -51.96 21.43
N THR A 89 13.82 -51.50 20.31
CA THR A 89 14.87 -52.27 19.60
C THR A 89 16.27 -51.68 19.66
N MET A 90 16.43 -50.42 20.05
CA MET A 90 17.74 -49.73 20.03
C MET A 90 18.21 -49.35 21.43
N ASP A 91 19.48 -49.00 21.55
CA ASP A 91 20.08 -48.64 22.83
C ASP A 91 19.36 -47.45 23.47
N PHE A 92 19.05 -47.58 24.77
CA PHE A 92 18.34 -46.60 25.58
C PHE A 92 16.94 -46.24 25.07
N SER A 93 16.34 -47.05 24.18
CA SER A 93 14.96 -46.83 23.73
C SER A 93 13.95 -47.20 24.82
N HIS A 94 12.87 -46.43 24.93
CA HIS A 94 11.80 -46.61 25.90
C HIS A 94 10.45 -46.67 25.21
N THR A 95 9.59 -47.61 25.59
CA THR A 95 8.22 -47.63 25.09
C THR A 95 7.21 -48.16 26.10
N GLU A 96 6.02 -47.56 26.13
CA GLU A 96 4.92 -47.98 27.00
C GLU A 96 3.56 -47.80 26.31
N GLY A 97 2.53 -48.53 26.78
CA GLY A 97 1.16 -48.41 26.26
C GLY A 97 0.72 -49.60 25.39
N ARG A 98 0.13 -49.34 24.22
CA ARG A 98 -0.49 -50.33 23.33
C ARG A 98 0.01 -50.18 21.90
N PHE A 99 0.58 -51.24 21.32
CA PHE A 99 1.10 -51.24 19.94
C PHE A 99 2.10 -50.11 19.62
N THR A 100 2.91 -49.74 20.60
CA THR A 100 3.92 -48.67 20.46
C THR A 100 5.27 -49.24 20.04
N THR A 101 6.08 -48.47 19.31
CA THR A 101 7.41 -48.89 18.84
C THR A 101 8.43 -47.78 18.97
N ALA A 102 9.50 -48.03 19.73
CA ALA A 102 10.69 -47.19 19.85
C ALA A 102 11.89 -47.89 19.19
N SER A 103 12.27 -47.47 17.99
CA SER A 103 13.31 -48.12 17.18
C SER A 103 14.51 -47.23 16.84
N GLY A 104 14.63 -46.07 17.49
CA GLY A 104 15.81 -45.20 17.42
C GLY A 104 16.63 -45.21 18.71
N ILE A 105 17.91 -44.85 18.64
CA ILE A 105 18.76 -44.69 19.83
C ILE A 105 18.17 -43.59 20.71
N THR A 106 18.01 -43.83 22.02
CA THR A 106 17.37 -42.88 22.96
C THR A 106 15.95 -42.44 22.58
N SER A 107 15.26 -43.19 21.71
CA SER A 107 13.88 -42.87 21.32
C SER A 107 12.87 -43.23 22.41
N HIS A 108 11.75 -42.50 22.47
CA HIS A 108 10.67 -42.73 23.42
C HIS A 108 9.31 -42.78 22.70
N ALA A 109 8.53 -43.83 22.92
CA ALA A 109 7.18 -43.99 22.35
C ALA A 109 6.15 -44.42 23.41
N GLU A 110 5.18 -43.57 23.72
CA GLU A 110 4.10 -43.83 24.69
C GLU A 110 2.70 -43.70 24.04
N GLY A 111 1.70 -44.46 24.51
CA GLY A 111 0.29 -44.28 24.12
C GLY A 111 -0.35 -45.47 23.37
N ASP A 112 -1.14 -45.21 22.33
CA ASP A 112 -1.75 -46.24 21.46
C ASP A 112 -1.30 -46.07 20.01
N THR A 113 -0.68 -47.10 19.43
CA THR A 113 -0.23 -47.12 18.04
C THR A 113 0.77 -45.99 17.71
N THR A 114 1.74 -45.74 18.61
CA THR A 114 2.75 -44.68 18.44
C THR A 114 4.09 -45.23 17.97
N ILE A 115 4.84 -44.44 17.18
CA ILE A 115 6.11 -44.87 16.57
C ILE A 115 7.16 -43.76 16.73
N ALA A 116 8.26 -44.06 17.41
CA ALA A 116 9.48 -43.24 17.47
C ALA A 116 10.65 -43.99 16.83
N SER A 117 11.02 -43.67 15.58
CA SER A 117 11.90 -44.53 14.77
C SER A 117 13.31 -44.01 14.52
N ALA A 118 13.64 -42.81 15.01
CA ALA A 118 14.91 -42.13 14.75
C ALA A 118 15.65 -41.72 16.05
N GLU A 119 16.90 -41.27 15.93
CA GLU A 119 17.71 -40.92 17.10
C GLU A 119 17.06 -39.80 17.91
N ALA A 120 16.92 -40.00 19.23
CA ALA A 120 16.30 -39.06 20.16
C ALA A 120 14.86 -38.61 19.77
N SER A 121 14.16 -39.39 18.93
CA SER A 121 12.77 -39.11 18.56
C SER A 121 11.81 -39.43 19.73
N HIS A 122 10.74 -38.64 19.84
CA HIS A 122 9.73 -38.78 20.89
C HIS A 122 8.32 -38.80 20.29
N ALA A 123 7.53 -39.83 20.57
CA ALA A 123 6.14 -39.92 20.12
C ALA A 123 5.20 -40.29 21.29
N GLU A 124 4.20 -39.46 21.58
CA GLU A 124 3.21 -39.71 22.64
C GLU A 124 1.78 -39.57 22.08
N GLY A 125 0.82 -40.35 22.56
CA GLY A 125 -0.62 -40.15 22.27
C GLY A 125 -1.29 -41.29 21.48
N ASP A 126 -2.14 -40.95 20.50
CA ASP A 126 -2.91 -41.92 19.70
C ASP A 126 -2.54 -41.80 18.22
N THR A 127 -1.96 -42.86 17.65
CA THR A 127 -1.56 -42.91 16.23
C THR A 127 -0.52 -41.82 15.88
N THR A 128 0.49 -41.60 16.73
CA THR A 128 1.52 -40.56 16.53
C THR A 128 2.82 -41.15 15.98
N ILE A 129 3.52 -40.38 15.13
CA ILE A 129 4.74 -40.83 14.45
C ILE A 129 5.83 -39.75 14.55
N ALA A 130 6.95 -40.08 15.18
CA ALA A 130 8.19 -39.30 15.17
C ALA A 130 9.28 -40.10 14.43
N SER A 131 9.58 -39.71 13.19
CA SER A 131 10.41 -40.54 12.28
C SER A 131 11.73 -39.92 11.87
N ALA A 132 12.14 -38.80 12.47
CA ALA A 132 13.38 -38.10 12.16
C ALA A 132 14.17 -37.73 13.42
N ASP A 133 15.45 -37.42 13.27
CA ASP A 133 16.33 -37.19 14.42
C ASP A 133 15.84 -36.00 15.25
N ALA A 134 15.73 -36.23 16.56
CA ALA A 134 15.19 -35.30 17.55
C ALA A 134 13.78 -34.76 17.22
N SER A 135 12.98 -35.47 16.42
CA SER A 135 11.59 -35.07 16.14
C SER A 135 10.67 -35.44 17.30
N HIS A 136 9.64 -34.62 17.53
CA HIS A 136 8.67 -34.79 18.61
C HIS A 136 7.26 -34.77 18.03
N ALA A 137 6.45 -35.79 18.31
CA ALA A 137 5.03 -35.84 17.92
C ALA A 137 4.15 -36.19 19.13
N GLU A 138 3.18 -35.35 19.46
CA GLU A 138 2.21 -35.60 20.53
C GLU A 138 0.75 -35.38 20.07
N GLY A 139 -0.22 -36.01 20.74
CA GLY A 139 -1.65 -35.82 20.47
C GLY A 139 -2.32 -36.98 19.71
N GLN A 140 -3.16 -36.67 18.71
CA GLN A 140 -3.92 -37.66 17.94
C GLN A 140 -3.62 -37.58 16.44
N SER A 141 -3.15 -38.67 15.84
CA SER A 141 -2.82 -38.75 14.40
C SER A 141 -1.80 -37.70 13.95
N THR A 142 -0.79 -37.43 14.79
CA THR A 142 0.24 -36.42 14.50
C THR A 142 1.49 -37.06 13.90
N THR A 143 2.23 -36.31 13.07
CA THR A 143 3.44 -36.81 12.41
C THR A 143 4.54 -35.76 12.39
N ALA A 144 5.66 -36.05 13.04
CA ALA A 144 6.89 -35.26 13.01
C ALA A 144 7.99 -36.03 12.25
N SER A 145 8.18 -35.68 10.98
CA SER A 145 9.09 -36.38 10.06
C SER A 145 10.27 -35.52 9.58
N GLY A 146 10.40 -34.28 10.08
CA GLY A 146 11.53 -33.40 9.85
C GLY A 146 12.53 -33.50 11.00
N ILE A 147 13.82 -33.29 10.72
CA ILE A 147 14.84 -33.23 11.78
C ILE A 147 14.53 -32.03 12.70
N ILE A 148 14.48 -32.28 14.02
CA ILE A 148 14.11 -31.30 15.06
C ILE A 148 12.68 -30.73 14.83
N SER A 149 11.79 -31.45 14.14
CA SER A 149 10.41 -30.99 13.96
C SER A 149 9.51 -31.32 15.16
N HIS A 150 8.51 -30.49 15.39
CA HIS A 150 7.51 -30.68 16.44
C HIS A 150 6.10 -30.69 15.86
N ALA A 151 5.30 -31.71 16.16
CA ALA A 151 3.89 -31.79 15.76
C ALA A 151 3.01 -32.12 16.97
N GLU A 152 2.08 -31.23 17.32
CA GLU A 152 1.15 -31.42 18.44
C GLU A 152 -0.32 -31.18 18.02
N GLY A 153 -1.28 -31.73 18.77
CA GLY A 153 -2.71 -31.56 18.51
C GLY A 153 -3.40 -32.73 17.80
N ARG A 154 -4.26 -32.46 16.80
CA ARG A 154 -5.02 -33.47 16.05
C ARG A 154 -4.77 -33.40 14.56
N SER A 155 -4.36 -34.52 13.95
CA SER A 155 -4.11 -34.62 12.51
C SER A 155 -3.09 -33.60 12.00
N THR A 156 -2.05 -33.32 12.79
CA THR A 156 -1.02 -32.33 12.46
C THR A 156 0.22 -32.99 11.85
N THR A 157 0.93 -32.28 10.98
CA THR A 157 2.14 -32.78 10.31
C THR A 157 3.22 -31.72 10.29
N ALA A 158 4.40 -32.04 10.83
CA ALA A 158 5.60 -31.21 10.77
C ALA A 158 6.72 -31.99 10.05
N SER A 159 6.93 -31.68 8.77
CA SER A 159 7.84 -32.44 7.89
C SER A 159 9.08 -31.66 7.45
N GLY A 160 9.13 -30.35 7.70
CA GLY A 160 10.30 -29.51 7.40
C GLY A 160 11.37 -29.58 8.48
N PHE A 161 12.62 -29.25 8.14
CA PHE A 161 13.71 -29.09 9.12
C PHE A 161 13.37 -27.99 10.13
N ILE A 162 13.36 -28.27 11.44
CA ILE A 162 12.95 -27.33 12.51
C ILE A 162 11.53 -26.76 12.28
N SER A 163 10.63 -27.55 11.69
CA SER A 163 9.22 -27.12 11.52
C SER A 163 8.39 -27.36 12.79
N HIS A 164 7.37 -26.55 12.99
CA HIS A 164 6.41 -26.70 14.09
C HIS A 164 4.96 -26.67 13.56
N ALA A 165 4.17 -27.69 13.85
CA ALA A 165 2.74 -27.73 13.57
C ALA A 165 1.92 -28.00 14.84
N GLU A 166 1.00 -27.10 15.19
CA GLU A 166 0.09 -27.22 16.35
C GLU A 166 -1.38 -27.09 15.88
N GLY A 167 -2.33 -27.72 16.58
CA GLY A 167 -3.76 -27.45 16.41
C GLY A 167 -4.56 -28.59 15.77
N ASP A 168 -5.46 -28.28 14.82
CA ASP A 168 -6.36 -29.25 14.19
C ASP A 168 -6.23 -29.25 12.66
N THR A 169 -5.72 -30.34 12.10
CA THR A 169 -5.45 -30.51 10.66
C THR A 169 -4.43 -29.47 10.14
N THR A 170 -3.31 -29.27 10.83
CA THR A 170 -2.28 -28.29 10.45
C THR A 170 -1.07 -28.97 9.80
N ASN A 171 -0.41 -28.26 8.88
CA ASN A 171 0.72 -28.80 8.12
C ASN A 171 1.87 -27.79 7.99
N ALA A 172 3.00 -28.06 8.63
CA ALA A 172 4.23 -27.29 8.52
C ALA A 172 5.27 -28.10 7.72
N SER A 173 5.36 -27.85 6.42
CA SER A 173 6.23 -28.62 5.51
C SER A 173 7.46 -27.85 5.03
N GLY A 174 7.51 -26.54 5.24
CA GLY A 174 8.68 -25.71 4.94
C GLY A 174 9.77 -25.82 6.00
N ASN A 175 11.04 -25.61 5.62
CA ASN A 175 12.12 -25.54 6.62
C ASN A 175 11.92 -24.31 7.52
N ALA A 176 12.02 -24.51 8.83
CA ALA A 176 11.75 -23.51 9.86
C ALA A 176 10.35 -22.88 9.75
N SER A 177 9.38 -23.60 9.17
CA SER A 177 7.99 -23.15 9.06
C SER A 177 7.20 -23.41 10.35
N HIS A 178 6.21 -22.58 10.60
CA HIS A 178 5.30 -22.70 11.74
C HIS A 178 3.84 -22.68 11.24
N ALA A 179 3.04 -23.66 11.63
CA ALA A 179 1.60 -23.70 11.33
C ALA A 179 0.78 -23.95 12.61
N GLU A 180 -0.10 -23.03 12.98
CA GLU A 180 -0.97 -23.16 14.15
C GLU A 180 -2.46 -22.90 13.80
N GLY A 181 -3.38 -23.38 14.63
CA GLY A 181 -4.83 -23.16 14.44
C GLY A 181 -5.58 -24.33 13.79
N ARG A 182 -6.51 -24.05 12.85
CA ARG A 182 -7.39 -25.08 12.25
C ARG A 182 -7.32 -25.08 10.73
N ARG A 183 -6.88 -26.20 10.13
CA ARG A 183 -6.71 -26.34 8.66
C ARG A 183 -5.75 -25.30 8.11
N THR A 184 -4.61 -25.10 8.77
CA THR A 184 -3.57 -24.15 8.35
C THR A 184 -2.41 -24.88 7.67
N THR A 185 -1.72 -24.21 6.76
CA THR A 185 -0.60 -24.78 6.03
C THR A 185 0.53 -23.77 5.89
N ALA A 186 1.72 -24.11 6.38
CA ALA A 186 2.95 -23.35 6.20
C ALA A 186 3.94 -24.20 5.38
N SER A 187 4.06 -23.92 4.09
CA SER A 187 4.89 -24.71 3.16
C SER A 187 6.13 -23.95 2.66
N GLY A 188 6.18 -22.64 2.85
CA GLY A 188 7.35 -21.82 2.50
C GLY A 188 8.49 -21.97 3.53
N ILE A 189 9.73 -21.74 3.11
CA ILE A 189 10.87 -21.64 4.05
C ILE A 189 10.61 -20.46 4.99
N THR A 190 10.79 -20.65 6.31
CA THR A 190 10.54 -19.66 7.36
C THR A 190 9.15 -19.02 7.29
N SER A 191 8.16 -19.73 6.72
CA SER A 191 6.78 -19.25 6.63
C SER A 191 6.02 -19.46 7.94
N HIS A 192 5.03 -18.61 8.21
CA HIS A 192 4.17 -18.72 9.37
C HIS A 192 2.70 -18.61 8.96
N ALA A 193 1.88 -19.59 9.34
CA ALA A 193 0.44 -19.60 9.10
C ALA A 193 -0.33 -19.85 10.40
N GLU A 194 -1.19 -18.91 10.79
CA GLU A 194 -2.06 -19.03 11.96
C GLU A 194 -3.54 -18.79 11.60
N GLY A 195 -4.46 -19.13 12.51
CA GLY A 195 -5.90 -18.92 12.33
C GLY A 195 -6.67 -20.12 11.75
N THR A 196 -7.49 -19.90 10.73
CA THR A 196 -8.39 -20.91 10.17
C THR A 196 -8.40 -20.92 8.65
N LEU A 197 -8.19 -22.08 8.02
CA LEU A 197 -8.15 -22.22 6.56
C LEU A 197 -7.09 -21.30 5.90
N THR A 198 -5.97 -21.07 6.58
CA THR A 198 -4.93 -20.15 6.11
C THR A 198 -3.78 -20.91 5.44
N THR A 199 -3.09 -20.27 4.49
CA THR A 199 -1.96 -20.88 3.77
C THR A 199 -0.83 -19.89 3.53
N ALA A 200 0.34 -20.13 4.13
CA ALA A 200 1.59 -19.43 3.86
C ALA A 200 2.50 -20.34 2.99
N SER A 201 2.66 -20.01 1.71
CA SER A 201 3.45 -20.82 0.77
C SER A 201 4.68 -20.11 0.18
N GLY A 202 4.79 -18.78 0.31
CA GLY A 202 5.99 -18.03 -0.05
C GLY A 202 7.10 -18.15 1.00
N GLY A 203 8.36 -17.96 0.62
CA GLY A 203 9.47 -17.87 1.56
C GLY A 203 9.32 -16.66 2.49
N ALA A 204 9.49 -16.85 3.79
CA ALA A 204 9.26 -15.83 4.82
C ALA A 204 7.87 -15.15 4.74
N SER A 205 6.86 -15.85 4.20
CA SER A 205 5.48 -15.36 4.16
C SER A 205 4.77 -15.54 5.50
N HIS A 206 3.84 -14.64 5.80
CA HIS A 206 2.99 -14.67 6.98
C HIS A 206 1.51 -14.65 6.60
N THR A 207 0.67 -15.42 7.28
CA THR A 207 -0.77 -15.30 7.12
C THR A 207 -1.53 -15.58 8.41
N GLU A 208 -2.58 -14.80 8.65
CA GLU A 208 -3.46 -14.94 9.81
C GLU A 208 -4.94 -14.69 9.44
N GLY A 209 -5.87 -15.08 10.30
CA GLY A 209 -7.31 -14.84 10.10
C GLY A 209 -8.10 -16.05 9.55
N PHE A 210 -9.04 -15.81 8.62
CA PHE A 210 -9.93 -16.83 8.04
C PHE A 210 -9.82 -16.88 6.52
N GLY A 211 -9.40 -18.03 5.97
CA GLY A 211 -9.36 -18.22 4.52
C GLY A 211 -8.29 -17.40 3.79
N THR A 212 -7.27 -16.91 4.50
CA THR A 212 -6.22 -16.04 3.97
C THR A 212 -5.08 -16.83 3.33
N ILE A 213 -4.46 -16.25 2.29
CA ILE A 213 -3.41 -16.89 1.51
C ILE A 213 -2.25 -15.91 1.30
N ALA A 214 -1.06 -16.27 1.77
CA ALA A 214 0.19 -15.55 1.49
C ALA A 214 1.12 -16.46 0.67
N SER A 215 1.21 -16.24 -0.65
CA SER A 215 1.99 -17.09 -1.56
C SER A 215 3.19 -16.41 -2.21
N GLY A 216 3.33 -15.09 -2.06
CA GLY A 216 4.54 -14.38 -2.49
C GLY A 216 5.65 -14.48 -1.45
N ASP A 217 6.91 -14.43 -1.87
CA ASP A 217 8.02 -14.32 -0.91
C ASP A 217 7.90 -13.02 -0.13
N PHE A 218 8.11 -13.05 1.19
CA PHE A 218 7.92 -11.94 2.12
C PHE A 218 6.50 -11.34 2.14
N SER A 219 5.50 -12.06 1.60
CA SER A 219 4.12 -11.58 1.58
C SER A 219 3.44 -11.73 2.94
N HIS A 220 2.46 -10.86 3.20
CA HIS A 220 1.63 -10.91 4.40
C HIS A 220 0.14 -10.82 4.02
N ALA A 221 -0.69 -11.74 4.54
CA ALA A 221 -2.14 -11.70 4.34
C ALA A 221 -2.90 -11.90 5.65
N GLU A 222 -3.73 -10.92 6.04
CA GLU A 222 -4.54 -10.94 7.25
C GLU A 222 -6.03 -10.60 7.01
N GLY A 223 -6.89 -10.96 7.96
CA GLY A 223 -8.33 -10.71 7.91
C GLY A 223 -9.15 -11.90 7.39
N ARG A 224 -9.99 -11.69 6.36
CA ARG A 224 -10.93 -12.69 5.85
C ARG A 224 -10.87 -12.81 4.33
N ASP A 225 -10.58 -14.01 3.84
CA ASP A 225 -10.54 -14.32 2.41
C ASP A 225 -9.57 -13.38 1.64
N SER A 226 -8.52 -12.88 2.32
CA SER A 226 -7.49 -11.98 1.77
C SER A 226 -6.36 -12.77 1.10
N ILE A 227 -5.82 -12.25 0.00
CA ILE A 227 -4.79 -12.93 -0.81
C ILE A 227 -3.61 -11.99 -1.07
N ALA A 228 -2.42 -12.36 -0.61
CA ALA A 228 -1.15 -11.69 -0.93
C ALA A 228 -0.25 -12.65 -1.73
N ASN A 229 -0.20 -12.50 -3.05
CA ASN A 229 0.55 -13.39 -3.94
C ASN A 229 1.70 -12.72 -4.72
N GLY A 230 1.87 -11.40 -4.58
CA GLY A 230 3.07 -10.70 -5.05
C GLY A 230 4.25 -10.82 -4.07
N GLU A 231 5.49 -10.75 -4.56
CA GLU A 231 6.67 -10.62 -3.69
C GLU A 231 6.56 -9.35 -2.84
N ALA A 232 6.79 -9.44 -1.53
CA ALA A 232 6.64 -8.37 -0.55
C ALA A 232 5.26 -7.68 -0.57
N SER A 233 4.22 -8.38 -1.04
CA SER A 233 2.85 -7.84 -1.04
C SER A 233 2.18 -7.95 0.32
N HIS A 234 1.24 -7.04 0.59
CA HIS A 234 0.45 -7.02 1.82
C HIS A 234 -1.04 -6.92 1.49
N ALA A 235 -1.87 -7.82 2.04
CA ALA A 235 -3.31 -7.80 1.88
C ALA A 235 -4.02 -7.91 3.24
N GLU A 236 -4.79 -6.90 3.62
CA GLU A 236 -5.54 -6.87 4.88
C GLU A 236 -7.03 -6.55 4.65
N GLY A 237 -7.91 -6.97 5.56
CA GLY A 237 -9.35 -6.70 5.48
C GLY A 237 -10.22 -7.89 5.04
N GLN A 238 -11.20 -7.68 4.15
CA GLN A 238 -12.09 -8.72 3.66
C GLN A 238 -12.11 -8.78 2.14
N LEU A 239 -11.85 -9.96 1.57
CA LEU A 239 -11.85 -10.20 0.12
C LEU A 239 -10.89 -9.25 -0.62
N THR A 240 -9.74 -8.97 -0.03
CA THR A 240 -8.70 -8.11 -0.60
C THR A 240 -7.66 -8.93 -1.35
N THR A 241 -7.04 -8.37 -2.38
CA THR A 241 -6.01 -9.07 -3.17
C THR A 241 -4.86 -8.14 -3.53
N ALA A 242 -3.66 -8.48 -3.08
CA ALA A 242 -2.41 -7.81 -3.44
C ALA A 242 -1.53 -8.76 -4.27
N SER A 243 -1.47 -8.54 -5.59
CA SER A 243 -0.78 -9.43 -6.54
C SER A 243 0.43 -8.83 -7.23
N GLY A 244 0.64 -7.53 -7.11
CA GLY A 244 1.84 -6.87 -7.60
C GLY A 244 3.02 -7.03 -6.64
N ILE A 245 4.24 -6.91 -7.15
CA ILE A 245 5.45 -6.82 -6.31
C ILE A 245 5.34 -5.56 -5.45
N ALA A 246 5.55 -5.68 -4.14
CA ALA A 246 5.41 -4.60 -3.16
C ALA A 246 4.05 -3.87 -3.24
N SER A 247 2.99 -4.58 -3.63
CA SER A 247 1.63 -4.04 -3.65
C SER A 247 0.97 -4.11 -2.28
N HIS A 248 0.03 -3.20 -2.02
CA HIS A 248 -0.73 -3.16 -0.78
C HIS A 248 -2.24 -3.05 -1.08
N ALA A 249 -3.06 -3.92 -0.49
CA ALA A 249 -4.50 -3.87 -0.60
C ALA A 249 -5.16 -3.95 0.78
N GLU A 250 -5.96 -2.96 1.16
CA GLU A 250 -6.66 -2.90 2.45
C GLU A 250 -8.15 -2.58 2.26
N GLY A 251 -9.02 -3.02 3.18
CA GLY A 251 -10.46 -2.71 3.17
C GLY A 251 -11.39 -3.87 2.75
N LEU A 252 -12.36 -3.61 1.88
CA LEU A 252 -13.38 -4.57 1.44
C LEU A 252 -13.40 -4.67 -0.10
N PHE A 253 -13.23 -5.86 -0.68
CA PHE A 253 -13.21 -6.05 -2.13
C PHE A 253 -12.16 -5.18 -2.86
N THR A 254 -10.99 -4.96 -2.27
CA THR A 254 -9.93 -4.13 -2.85
C THR A 254 -8.89 -4.97 -3.59
N ILE A 255 -8.35 -4.45 -4.69
CA ILE A 255 -7.39 -5.14 -5.55
C ILE A 255 -6.22 -4.21 -5.87
N ALA A 256 -5.00 -4.63 -5.54
CA ALA A 256 -3.76 -3.98 -5.94
C ALA A 256 -2.92 -4.96 -6.77
N SER A 257 -2.98 -4.84 -8.11
CA SER A 257 -2.50 -5.90 -9.00
C SER A 257 -1.15 -5.63 -9.69
N ALA A 258 -0.63 -4.41 -9.58
CA ALA A 258 0.61 -4.00 -10.24
C ALA A 258 1.73 -3.68 -9.25
N THR A 259 2.96 -3.65 -9.73
CA THR A 259 4.13 -3.33 -8.90
C THR A 259 3.95 -1.98 -8.21
N ALA A 260 4.18 -1.95 -6.89
CA ALA A 260 4.04 -0.78 -6.03
C ALA A 260 2.65 -0.11 -6.06
N SER A 261 1.59 -0.83 -6.49
CA SER A 261 0.22 -0.33 -6.44
C SER A 261 -0.36 -0.39 -5.03
N HIS A 262 -1.23 0.57 -4.71
CA HIS A 262 -1.94 0.65 -3.42
C HIS A 262 -3.44 0.81 -3.65
N ALA A 263 -4.26 -0.03 -3.01
CA ALA A 263 -5.72 0.08 -3.06
C ALA A 263 -6.31 0.01 -1.65
N GLU A 264 -7.10 1.02 -1.26
CA GLU A 264 -7.78 1.08 0.04
C GLU A 264 -9.27 1.42 -0.11
N GLY A 265 -10.12 1.03 0.84
CA GLY A 265 -11.54 1.37 0.85
C GLY A 265 -12.50 0.21 0.52
N ASP A 266 -13.54 0.47 -0.28
CA ASP A 266 -14.56 -0.51 -0.67
C ASP A 266 -14.67 -0.61 -2.20
N THR A 267 -14.44 -1.79 -2.75
CA THR A 267 -14.51 -2.08 -4.19
C THR A 267 -13.52 -1.20 -4.99
N THR A 268 -12.29 -1.04 -4.51
CA THR A 268 -11.26 -0.23 -5.16
C THR A 268 -10.26 -1.09 -5.93
N ASN A 269 -9.72 -0.56 -7.05
CA ASN A 269 -8.79 -1.29 -7.91
C ASN A 269 -7.63 -0.42 -8.37
N ALA A 270 -6.41 -0.74 -7.95
CA ALA A 270 -5.17 -0.14 -8.40
C ALA A 270 -4.40 -1.15 -9.27
N SER A 271 -4.39 -0.94 -10.59
CA SER A 271 -3.82 -1.88 -11.56
C SER A 271 -2.69 -1.31 -12.41
N GLY A 272 -2.31 -0.05 -12.19
CA GLY A 272 -1.14 0.58 -12.81
C GLY A 272 0.11 0.50 -11.92
N PHE A 273 1.30 0.53 -12.52
CA PHE A 273 2.56 0.65 -11.78
C PHE A 273 2.53 1.89 -10.88
N GLY A 274 2.78 1.76 -9.58
CA GLY A 274 2.74 2.89 -8.64
C GLY A 274 1.40 3.62 -8.56
N SER A 275 0.29 2.98 -8.98
CA SER A 275 -1.05 3.56 -8.92
C SER A 275 -1.63 3.52 -7.51
N HIS A 276 -2.52 4.47 -7.20
CA HIS A 276 -3.21 4.54 -5.93
C HIS A 276 -4.72 4.71 -6.13
N ALA A 277 -5.53 3.86 -5.51
CA ALA A 277 -6.99 3.97 -5.54
C ALA A 277 -7.57 3.91 -4.12
N GLU A 278 -8.29 4.95 -3.70
CA GLU A 278 -8.93 5.05 -2.39
C GLU A 278 -10.42 5.42 -2.51
N GLY A 279 -11.22 5.08 -1.49
CA GLY A 279 -12.65 5.45 -1.42
C GLY A 279 -13.64 4.31 -1.74
N LEU A 280 -14.67 4.60 -2.54
CA LEU A 280 -15.75 3.65 -2.88
C LEU A 280 -15.88 3.49 -4.39
N SER A 281 -15.68 2.26 -4.89
CA SER A 281 -15.78 1.94 -6.32
C SER A 281 -14.81 2.74 -7.21
N THR A 282 -13.58 2.98 -6.76
CA THR A 282 -12.58 3.77 -7.48
C THR A 282 -11.59 2.89 -8.25
N ILE A 283 -11.08 3.39 -9.37
CA ILE A 283 -10.18 2.65 -10.27
C ILE A 283 -9.01 3.55 -10.67
N ALA A 284 -7.78 3.10 -10.39
CA ALA A 284 -6.54 3.70 -10.88
C ALA A 284 -5.81 2.67 -11.75
N SER A 285 -5.96 2.77 -13.07
CA SER A 285 -5.58 1.67 -13.98
C SER A 285 -4.24 1.87 -14.71
N GLU A 286 -3.71 3.09 -14.70
CA GLU A 286 -2.51 3.45 -15.46
C GLU A 286 -1.33 3.79 -14.56
N ASN A 287 -0.13 3.83 -15.16
CA ASN A 287 1.10 4.14 -14.45
C ASN A 287 1.00 5.48 -13.68
N ALA A 288 1.34 5.45 -12.39
CA ALA A 288 1.28 6.58 -11.46
C ALA A 288 -0.07 7.32 -11.43
N SER A 289 -1.17 6.64 -11.74
CA SER A 289 -2.52 7.20 -11.64
C SER A 289 -3.02 7.22 -10.19
N HIS A 290 -3.85 8.21 -9.85
CA HIS A 290 -4.44 8.38 -8.52
C HIS A 290 -5.96 8.60 -8.62
N ALA A 291 -6.76 7.75 -7.98
CA ALA A 291 -8.22 7.89 -7.92
C ALA A 291 -8.71 7.92 -6.47
N GLU A 292 -9.44 8.96 -6.10
CA GLU A 292 -10.07 9.11 -4.78
C GLU A 292 -11.56 9.46 -4.89
N GLY A 293 -12.36 9.20 -3.85
CA GLY A 293 -13.78 9.55 -3.79
C GLY A 293 -14.75 8.41 -4.09
N ILE A 294 -15.78 8.65 -4.91
CA ILE A 294 -16.86 7.67 -5.19
C ILE A 294 -17.02 7.49 -6.70
N ARG A 295 -16.86 6.26 -7.20
CA ARG A 295 -16.97 5.89 -8.62
C ARG A 295 -16.01 6.66 -9.54
N THR A 296 -14.80 6.99 -9.07
CA THR A 296 -13.82 7.75 -9.86
C THR A 296 -12.89 6.83 -10.64
N GLU A 297 -12.42 7.28 -11.81
CA GLU A 297 -11.60 6.48 -12.73
C GLU A 297 -10.38 7.29 -13.24
N ALA A 298 -9.20 7.03 -12.66
CA ALA A 298 -7.93 7.54 -13.13
C ALA A 298 -7.30 6.57 -14.15
N ASN A 299 -7.83 6.59 -15.36
CA ASN A 299 -7.41 5.74 -16.48
C ASN A 299 -6.42 6.42 -17.45
N GLY A 300 -5.81 7.54 -17.07
CA GLY A 300 -4.70 8.17 -17.78
C GLY A 300 -3.39 8.03 -17.00
N ALA A 301 -2.27 7.83 -17.69
CA ALA A 301 -0.96 7.81 -17.03
C ALA A 301 -0.68 9.14 -16.31
N ALA A 302 -0.21 9.08 -15.07
CA ALA A 302 0.00 10.22 -14.18
C ALA A 302 -1.26 11.10 -13.95
N SER A 303 -2.47 10.58 -14.19
CA SER A 303 -3.72 11.31 -13.94
C SER A 303 -4.15 11.23 -12.47
N HIS A 304 -4.87 12.24 -12.02
CA HIS A 304 -5.53 12.30 -10.72
C HIS A 304 -7.02 12.60 -10.92
N THR A 305 -7.90 11.76 -10.39
CA THR A 305 -9.35 12.00 -10.37
C THR A 305 -9.94 11.94 -8.97
N GLU A 306 -10.73 12.94 -8.59
CA GLU A 306 -11.38 13.04 -7.27
C GLU A 306 -12.86 13.43 -7.38
N GLY A 307 -13.66 13.13 -6.35
CA GLY A 307 -15.07 13.54 -6.26
C GLY A 307 -16.06 12.40 -6.53
N LEU A 308 -17.09 12.65 -7.35
CA LEU A 308 -18.17 11.69 -7.62
C LEU A 308 -18.30 11.38 -9.12
N ALA A 309 -17.99 10.16 -9.55
CA ALA A 309 -18.14 9.74 -10.94
C ALA A 309 -17.34 10.58 -11.95
N THR A 310 -16.12 10.92 -11.58
CA THR A 310 -15.16 11.66 -12.41
C THR A 310 -14.15 10.73 -13.07
N CYS A 311 -13.72 11.05 -14.29
CA CYS A 311 -12.83 10.16 -15.06
C CYS A 311 -11.74 10.97 -15.79
N ALA A 312 -10.55 10.40 -15.97
CA ALA A 312 -9.48 11.00 -16.76
C ALA A 312 -9.69 10.81 -18.27
N ASN A 313 -10.57 9.87 -18.66
CA ASN A 313 -10.87 9.51 -20.05
C ASN A 313 -9.61 9.17 -20.87
N ASN A 314 -8.64 8.50 -20.25
CA ASN A 314 -7.33 8.15 -20.81
C ASN A 314 -6.42 9.35 -21.14
N LEU A 315 -6.75 10.56 -20.67
CA LEU A 315 -5.91 11.73 -20.87
C LEU A 315 -4.79 11.76 -19.83
N ILE A 316 -3.55 11.88 -20.28
CA ILE A 316 -2.37 11.78 -19.41
C ILE A 316 -2.17 13.05 -18.56
N GLY A 317 -1.70 12.88 -17.33
CA GLY A 317 -1.24 13.97 -16.46
C GLY A 317 -2.34 14.93 -15.98
N VAL A 318 -3.61 14.61 -16.20
CA VAL A 318 -4.72 15.51 -15.87
C VAL A 318 -5.10 15.43 -14.40
N HIS A 319 -5.59 16.54 -13.84
CA HIS A 319 -6.27 16.57 -12.55
C HIS A 319 -7.75 16.86 -12.80
N VAL A 320 -8.65 15.98 -12.36
CA VAL A 320 -10.09 16.08 -12.59
C VAL A 320 -10.82 16.04 -11.27
N MET A 321 -11.67 17.04 -10.99
CA MET A 321 -12.51 17.06 -9.80
C MET A 321 -13.96 17.44 -10.11
N GLY A 322 -14.88 17.15 -9.19
CA GLY A 322 -16.27 17.57 -9.27
C GLY A 322 -17.23 16.38 -9.33
N SER A 323 -18.18 16.40 -10.27
CA SER A 323 -19.13 15.29 -10.41
C SER A 323 -19.50 14.95 -11.85
N ASN A 324 -19.69 13.66 -12.12
CA ASN A 324 -20.26 13.11 -13.35
C ASN A 324 -19.58 13.64 -14.62
N GLY A 325 -18.27 13.44 -14.80
CA GLY A 325 -17.62 13.98 -16.00
C GLY A 325 -16.13 13.71 -16.12
N GLY A 326 -15.56 14.09 -17.26
CA GLY A 326 -14.13 14.07 -17.50
C GLY A 326 -13.76 14.97 -18.68
N PRO A 327 -12.46 15.22 -18.91
CA PRO A 327 -12.01 15.94 -20.09
C PRO A 327 -12.34 15.14 -21.37
N ASN A 328 -12.49 15.84 -22.49
CA ASN A 328 -12.68 15.25 -23.81
C ASN A 328 -11.31 15.06 -24.50
N PRO A 329 -10.80 13.83 -24.65
CA PRO A 329 -9.46 13.60 -25.20
C PRO A 329 -9.27 14.10 -26.64
N ALA A 330 -10.35 14.39 -27.36
CA ALA A 330 -10.28 14.92 -28.72
C ALA A 330 -9.93 16.42 -28.78
N ILE A 331 -10.16 17.18 -27.70
CA ILE A 331 -10.02 18.65 -27.69
C ILE A 331 -9.33 19.20 -26.45
N ASP A 332 -9.34 18.46 -25.35
CA ASP A 332 -8.75 18.87 -24.08
C ASP A 332 -7.29 18.42 -24.00
N LEU A 333 -6.47 19.25 -23.36
CA LEU A 333 -5.02 19.08 -23.33
C LEU A 333 -4.58 18.17 -22.17
N PRO A 334 -3.54 17.34 -22.36
CA PRO A 334 -2.92 16.62 -21.26
C PRO A 334 -2.26 17.57 -20.25
N PHE A 335 -1.85 17.06 -19.09
CA PHE A 335 -1.15 17.84 -18.05
C PHE A 335 -1.89 19.12 -17.62
N SER A 336 -3.22 19.03 -17.54
CA SER A 336 -4.13 20.17 -17.31
C SER A 336 -5.13 19.86 -16.21
N TRP A 337 -5.79 20.90 -15.68
CA TRP A 337 -6.75 20.80 -14.59
C TRP A 337 -8.18 21.04 -15.07
N TYR A 338 -9.13 20.21 -14.62
CA TYR A 338 -10.52 20.22 -15.06
C TYR A 338 -11.50 20.14 -13.88
N LEU A 339 -12.46 21.07 -13.83
CA LEU A 339 -13.66 20.98 -13.00
C LEU A 339 -14.82 20.48 -13.84
N VAL A 340 -15.48 19.41 -13.41
CA VAL A 340 -16.57 18.77 -14.14
C VAL A 340 -17.89 18.77 -13.39
N ASN A 341 -18.97 18.91 -14.14
CA ASN A 341 -20.36 18.79 -13.70
C ASN A 341 -21.23 18.32 -14.87
N GLY A 342 -21.02 17.09 -15.35
CA GLY A 342 -21.73 16.53 -16.50
C GLY A 342 -23.02 15.79 -16.13
N GLY A 343 -23.68 15.26 -17.16
CA GLY A 343 -24.97 14.58 -17.02
C GLY A 343 -24.88 13.11 -16.64
N ALA A 344 -23.71 12.50 -16.74
CA ALA A 344 -23.46 11.09 -16.49
C ALA A 344 -22.00 10.82 -16.07
N PRO A 345 -21.70 9.67 -15.44
CA PRO A 345 -20.31 9.27 -15.18
C PRO A 345 -19.44 9.35 -16.43
N CYS A 346 -18.22 9.89 -16.28
CA CYS A 346 -17.26 10.08 -17.37
C CYS A 346 -17.73 10.93 -18.57
N ASP A 347 -18.81 11.73 -18.43
CA ASP A 347 -19.30 12.61 -19.49
C ASP A 347 -18.23 13.61 -19.96
N ILE A 348 -17.77 13.42 -21.21
CA ILE A 348 -16.77 14.27 -21.88
C ILE A 348 -17.26 15.67 -22.21
N THR A 349 -18.56 15.95 -22.04
CA THR A 349 -19.16 17.27 -22.26
C THR A 349 -19.35 18.05 -20.94
N GLY A 350 -18.98 17.43 -19.82
CA GLY A 350 -19.21 17.96 -18.47
C GLY A 350 -18.18 18.97 -17.95
N VAL A 351 -17.16 19.37 -18.73
CA VAL A 351 -16.15 20.34 -18.29
C VAL A 351 -16.78 21.73 -18.15
N VAL A 352 -16.84 22.27 -16.94
CA VAL A 352 -17.41 23.60 -16.64
C VAL A 352 -16.35 24.66 -16.34
N ALA A 353 -15.14 24.24 -15.98
CA ALA A 353 -13.97 25.11 -15.93
C ALA A 353 -12.69 24.30 -16.17
N LYS A 354 -11.66 24.95 -16.74
CA LYS A 354 -10.35 24.33 -16.97
C LYS A 354 -9.22 25.33 -16.89
N ILE A 355 -8.05 24.84 -16.45
CA ILE A 355 -6.76 25.53 -16.51
C ILE A 355 -5.82 24.61 -17.28
N LEU A 356 -5.30 25.09 -18.40
CA LEU A 356 -4.58 24.27 -19.37
C LEU A 356 -3.06 24.44 -19.26
N ASN A 357 -2.33 23.43 -19.74
CA ASN A 357 -0.86 23.39 -19.70
C ASN A 357 -0.17 24.51 -20.51
N ASP A 358 -0.89 25.18 -21.41
CA ASP A 358 -0.43 26.35 -22.16
C ASP A 358 -0.55 27.67 -21.36
N GLY A 359 -1.21 27.62 -20.19
CA GLY A 359 -1.47 28.75 -19.31
C GLY A 359 -2.84 29.41 -19.53
N SER A 360 -3.64 28.92 -20.48
CA SER A 360 -4.99 29.42 -20.69
C SER A 360 -5.98 28.88 -19.65
N ALA A 361 -7.04 29.63 -19.39
CA ALA A 361 -8.11 29.20 -18.50
C ALA A 361 -9.48 29.53 -19.14
N CYS A 362 -10.45 28.65 -18.93
CA CYS A 362 -11.81 28.80 -19.44
C CYS A 362 -12.82 28.50 -18.32
N PHE A 363 -13.87 29.30 -18.24
CA PHE A 363 -14.98 29.15 -17.31
C PHE A 363 -16.29 29.29 -18.09
N ASP A 364 -17.16 28.28 -18.04
CA ASP A 364 -18.43 28.27 -18.78
C ASP A 364 -19.46 29.25 -18.20
N SER A 365 -19.26 29.68 -16.95
CA SER A 365 -20.16 30.56 -16.24
C SER A 365 -19.46 31.79 -15.66
N THR A 366 -20.15 32.47 -14.74
CA THR A 366 -19.74 33.78 -14.23
C THR A 366 -18.46 33.71 -13.39
N VAL A 367 -17.43 34.44 -13.81
CA VAL A 367 -16.25 34.76 -12.99
C VAL A 367 -16.49 36.09 -12.27
N THR A 368 -16.47 36.07 -10.94
CA THR A 368 -16.73 37.27 -10.11
C THR A 368 -15.47 37.70 -9.37
N ALA A 369 -14.92 38.84 -9.77
CA ALA A 369 -13.82 39.50 -9.08
C ALA A 369 -14.35 40.41 -7.96
N SER A 370 -14.83 39.83 -6.86
CA SER A 370 -15.16 40.57 -5.63
C SER A 370 -14.57 39.84 -4.44
N ALA A 371 -13.52 40.41 -3.84
CA ALA A 371 -12.91 39.83 -2.64
C ALA A 371 -13.98 39.67 -1.54
N TYR A 372 -13.95 38.53 -0.83
CA TYR A 372 -14.81 38.20 0.31
C TYR A 372 -14.90 39.40 1.28
N ILE A 373 -16.06 40.05 1.30
CA ILE A 373 -16.60 40.87 2.39
C ILE A 373 -15.59 41.90 2.97
N THR A 374 -15.49 43.08 2.35
CA THR A 374 -15.37 44.39 3.04
C THR A 374 -15.68 45.54 2.06
N SER A 375 -16.96 45.90 1.96
CA SER A 375 -17.46 47.27 1.66
C SER A 375 -17.01 48.07 0.42
N ALA A 376 -16.14 47.60 -0.48
CA ALA A 376 -15.72 48.36 -1.66
C ALA A 376 -16.43 47.90 -2.93
N GLY A 377 -17.57 48.53 -3.26
CA GLY A 377 -18.49 48.15 -4.34
C GLY A 377 -18.10 48.61 -5.76
N ALA A 378 -16.81 48.73 -6.06
CA ALA A 378 -16.32 49.17 -7.36
C ALA A 378 -15.09 48.35 -7.74
N CYS A 379 -15.25 47.54 -8.79
CA CYS A 379 -14.18 46.92 -9.53
C CYS A 379 -14.25 47.43 -10.98
N ASP A 380 -13.09 47.65 -11.56
CA ASP A 380 -12.88 48.11 -12.93
C ASP A 380 -11.96 47.15 -13.68
N TYR A 381 -11.94 47.30 -15.01
CA TYR A 381 -10.95 46.69 -15.88
C TYR A 381 -9.84 47.71 -16.08
N ALA A 382 -8.61 47.35 -15.71
CA ALA A 382 -7.48 48.25 -15.75
C ALA A 382 -6.26 47.62 -16.42
N GLU A 383 -5.39 48.48 -16.92
CA GLU A 383 -4.04 48.17 -17.39
C GLU A 383 -3.01 49.05 -16.69
N MET A 384 -1.76 48.58 -16.62
CA MET A 384 -0.66 49.36 -16.07
C MET A 384 -0.10 50.33 -17.13
N PHE A 385 0.12 51.59 -16.75
CA PHE A 385 0.76 52.58 -17.62
C PHE A 385 1.96 53.23 -16.92
N GLU A 386 3.01 53.52 -17.67
CA GLU A 386 4.17 54.26 -17.18
C GLU A 386 3.89 55.77 -17.16
N THR A 387 4.38 56.47 -16.14
CA THR A 387 4.20 57.91 -15.96
C THR A 387 5.33 58.71 -16.63
N THR A 388 4.99 59.81 -17.29
CA THR A 388 5.95 60.60 -18.09
C THR A 388 7.12 61.15 -17.27
N ASN A 389 6.89 61.52 -16.01
CA ASN A 389 7.90 62.10 -15.12
C ASN A 389 8.55 61.06 -14.17
N GLY A 390 8.21 59.78 -14.32
CA GLY A 390 8.68 58.70 -13.44
C GLY A 390 8.19 58.81 -12.00
N GLN A 391 7.14 59.60 -11.72
CA GLN A 391 6.56 59.76 -10.40
C GLN A 391 5.15 59.17 -10.35
N PRO A 392 4.78 58.50 -9.25
CA PRO A 392 3.47 57.89 -9.12
C PRO A 392 2.36 58.94 -9.20
N ILE A 393 1.28 58.61 -9.92
CA ILE A 393 0.03 59.34 -9.87
C ILE A 393 -0.90 58.59 -8.91
N ASP A 394 -1.27 59.24 -7.81
CA ASP A 394 -2.20 58.68 -6.83
C ASP A 394 -3.56 58.36 -7.46
N VAL A 395 -4.42 57.61 -6.77
CA VAL A 395 -5.69 57.12 -7.31
C VAL A 395 -6.74 58.23 -7.49
N GLY A 396 -7.64 58.05 -8.45
CA GLY A 396 -8.79 58.91 -8.70
C GLY A 396 -8.51 60.17 -9.53
N TYR A 397 -7.38 60.24 -10.26
CA TYR A 397 -7.11 61.30 -11.22
C TYR A 397 -7.45 60.86 -12.64
N PHE A 398 -7.99 61.78 -13.44
CA PHE A 398 -8.04 61.62 -14.89
C PHE A 398 -6.63 61.65 -15.46
N VAL A 399 -6.32 60.70 -16.33
CA VAL A 399 -5.03 60.63 -17.01
C VAL A 399 -5.18 60.62 -18.52
N THR A 400 -4.19 61.16 -19.20
CA THR A 400 -4.07 61.15 -20.66
C THR A 400 -2.62 60.90 -21.07
N PHE A 401 -2.40 60.59 -22.35
CA PHE A 401 -1.05 60.48 -22.91
C PHE A 401 -0.35 61.83 -22.92
N ASP A 402 0.98 61.84 -22.78
CA ASP A 402 1.76 63.08 -22.86
C ASP A 402 1.86 63.67 -24.28
N GLY A 403 1.41 62.92 -25.29
CA GLY A 403 1.40 63.30 -26.70
C GLY A 403 2.71 63.04 -27.44
N ALA A 404 3.78 62.67 -26.72
CA ALA A 404 5.09 62.33 -27.30
C ALA A 404 5.41 60.82 -27.19
N SER A 405 4.74 60.10 -26.28
CA SER A 405 4.95 58.68 -25.98
C SER A 405 3.65 57.99 -25.56
N ASP A 406 3.76 56.71 -25.21
CA ASP A 406 2.73 55.89 -24.59
C ASP A 406 2.58 56.14 -23.06
N LYS A 407 3.38 57.07 -22.50
CA LYS A 407 3.35 57.40 -21.08
C LYS A 407 2.18 58.31 -20.73
N VAL A 408 1.70 58.16 -19.50
CA VAL A 408 0.56 58.91 -18.96
C VAL A 408 0.98 60.05 -18.04
N ARG A 409 0.16 61.10 -18.06
CA ARG A 409 0.19 62.23 -17.13
C ARG A 409 -1.23 62.56 -16.67
N LYS A 410 -1.35 63.39 -15.63
CA LYS A 410 -2.65 63.99 -15.28
C LYS A 410 -3.21 64.77 -16.47
N ALA A 411 -4.49 64.59 -16.73
CA ALA A 411 -5.20 65.35 -17.75
C ALA A 411 -5.44 66.81 -17.29
N ASN A 412 -5.55 67.73 -18.23
CA ASN A 412 -5.89 69.13 -18.02
C ASN A 412 -7.23 69.48 -18.72
N ALA A 413 -7.72 70.71 -18.58
CA ALA A 413 -9.04 71.09 -19.08
C ALA A 413 -9.17 71.13 -20.62
N ASN A 414 -8.03 71.13 -21.33
CA ASN A 414 -7.92 71.20 -22.79
C ASN A 414 -7.59 69.83 -23.42
N ASP A 415 -7.40 68.77 -22.62
CA ASP A 415 -7.17 67.44 -23.17
C ASP A 415 -8.49 66.85 -23.67
N ASP A 416 -8.56 66.62 -24.97
CA ASP A 416 -9.76 66.08 -25.64
C ASP A 416 -9.89 64.56 -25.48
N TYR A 417 -8.77 63.89 -25.18
CA TYR A 417 -8.71 62.43 -24.98
C TYR A 417 -8.28 62.12 -23.56
N ILE A 418 -8.99 61.20 -22.90
CA ILE A 418 -8.69 60.72 -21.56
C ILE A 418 -8.52 59.21 -21.66
N VAL A 419 -7.37 58.71 -21.24
CA VAL A 419 -7.04 57.27 -21.26
C VAL A 419 -7.87 56.53 -20.22
N GLY A 420 -8.00 57.10 -19.03
CA GLY A 420 -8.65 56.44 -17.91
C GLY A 420 -8.56 57.24 -16.62
N ILE A 421 -8.85 56.55 -15.52
CA ILE A 421 -8.69 57.07 -14.17
C ILE A 421 -7.73 56.17 -13.42
N THR A 422 -6.77 56.74 -12.68
CA THR A 422 -5.89 55.93 -11.83
C THR A 422 -6.71 55.11 -10.83
N SER A 423 -6.65 53.79 -10.97
CA SER A 423 -7.50 52.86 -10.23
C SER A 423 -6.86 52.41 -8.93
N SER A 424 -7.71 52.19 -7.92
CA SER A 424 -7.29 51.63 -6.63
C SER A 424 -7.59 50.14 -6.49
N ARG A 425 -8.54 49.61 -7.28
CA ARG A 425 -9.12 48.26 -7.07
C ARG A 425 -9.60 47.63 -8.38
N PRO A 426 -8.70 47.38 -9.34
CA PRO A 426 -9.07 46.66 -10.55
C PRO A 426 -9.55 45.25 -10.21
N GLY A 427 -10.70 44.85 -10.76
CA GLY A 427 -11.18 43.46 -10.69
C GLY A 427 -10.39 42.55 -11.62
N ILE A 428 -9.92 43.10 -12.73
CA ILE A 428 -8.92 42.50 -13.62
C ILE A 428 -7.88 43.57 -13.91
N LEU A 429 -6.61 43.24 -13.68
CA LEU A 429 -5.47 44.11 -13.97
C LEU A 429 -4.56 43.41 -14.97
N ALA A 430 -4.38 44.03 -16.14
CA ALA A 430 -3.49 43.54 -17.19
C ALA A 430 -2.17 44.32 -17.22
N ASP A 431 -1.23 43.81 -18.00
CA ASP A 431 0.06 44.43 -18.31
C ASP A 431 0.98 44.64 -17.08
N THR A 432 0.95 43.71 -16.12
CA THR A 432 1.69 43.80 -14.85
C THR A 432 3.17 43.42 -14.93
N GLN A 433 3.61 42.89 -16.08
CA GLN A 433 4.98 42.40 -16.30
C GLN A 433 5.59 43.12 -17.50
N ASP A 434 6.91 43.35 -17.45
CA ASP A 434 7.62 44.01 -18.54
C ASP A 434 7.88 43.01 -19.69
N PRO A 435 7.47 43.28 -20.94
CA PRO A 435 7.72 42.39 -22.07
C PRO A 435 9.21 42.11 -22.32
N THR A 436 10.10 43.06 -21.97
CA THR A 436 11.56 42.88 -22.09
C THR A 436 12.09 41.81 -21.14
N CYS A 437 11.32 41.46 -20.12
CA CYS A 437 11.58 40.40 -19.17
C CYS A 437 11.02 39.03 -19.59
N SER A 438 10.43 38.92 -20.79
CA SER A 438 9.89 37.65 -21.25
C SER A 438 11.00 36.61 -21.39
N LYS A 439 10.84 35.51 -20.64
CA LYS A 439 11.63 34.29 -20.79
C LYS A 439 11.46 33.65 -22.16
N TYR A 440 10.30 33.85 -22.78
CA TYR A 440 9.93 33.20 -24.03
C TYR A 440 9.97 34.16 -25.20
N LEU A 441 10.36 33.65 -26.36
CA LEU A 441 10.45 34.41 -27.59
C LEU A 441 9.03 34.76 -28.08
N LEU A 442 8.82 36.03 -28.39
CA LEU A 442 7.57 36.55 -28.90
C LEU A 442 7.73 36.93 -30.38
N ASP A 443 6.65 36.83 -31.15
CA ASP A 443 6.58 37.34 -32.52
C ASP A 443 6.25 38.85 -32.56
N GLU A 444 6.14 39.42 -33.76
CA GLU A 444 5.85 40.86 -33.96
C GLU A 444 4.48 41.31 -33.40
N TRP A 445 3.60 40.37 -33.05
CA TRP A 445 2.27 40.61 -32.46
C TRP A 445 2.23 40.26 -30.97
N ASN A 446 3.39 40.13 -30.32
CA ASN A 446 3.54 39.70 -28.91
C ASN A 446 2.98 38.30 -28.61
N ARG A 447 2.85 37.43 -29.61
CA ARG A 447 2.44 36.03 -29.39
C ARG A 447 3.65 35.19 -29.12
N GLU A 448 3.54 34.28 -28.17
CA GLU A 448 4.58 33.31 -27.87
C GLU A 448 4.85 32.43 -29.10
N ILE A 449 6.13 32.26 -29.43
CA ILE A 449 6.55 31.35 -30.48
C ILE A 449 6.75 29.98 -29.86
N TYR A 450 6.10 28.98 -30.44
CA TYR A 450 6.18 27.61 -30.01
C TYR A 450 7.11 26.79 -30.92
N GLU A 451 7.71 25.75 -30.34
CA GLU A 451 8.46 24.73 -31.06
C GLU A 451 8.00 23.33 -30.61
N GLU A 452 8.00 22.38 -31.55
CA GLU A 452 7.75 20.98 -31.23
C GLU A 452 9.05 20.34 -30.75
N VAL A 453 9.02 19.80 -29.54
CA VAL A 453 10.14 19.09 -28.93
C VAL A 453 9.73 17.65 -28.70
N VAL A 454 10.56 16.72 -29.21
CA VAL A 454 10.43 15.30 -28.86
C VAL A 454 10.92 15.15 -27.44
N VAL A 455 10.03 14.78 -26.53
CA VAL A 455 10.36 14.38 -25.17
C VAL A 455 10.53 12.88 -25.18
N GLU A 456 11.77 12.45 -24.94
CA GLU A 456 12.12 11.02 -24.89
C GLU A 456 11.30 10.27 -23.84
N ALA A 457 11.11 8.97 -24.07
CA ALA A 457 10.46 8.10 -23.11
C ALA A 457 11.21 8.11 -21.76
N ILE A 458 10.49 8.31 -20.66
CA ILE A 458 11.03 8.10 -19.32
C ILE A 458 11.01 6.60 -19.06
N LYS A 459 12.13 6.05 -18.62
CA LYS A 459 12.29 4.63 -18.31
C LYS A 459 12.71 4.42 -16.86
N ASP A 460 12.35 3.27 -16.30
CA ASP A 460 12.89 2.83 -15.01
C ASP A 460 14.35 2.36 -15.16
N ASN A 461 14.95 1.92 -14.05
CA ASN A 461 16.34 1.45 -14.04
C ASN A 461 16.51 0.15 -14.82
N GLU A 462 15.42 -0.57 -15.07
CA GLU A 462 15.33 -1.83 -15.80
C GLU A 462 15.07 -1.62 -17.30
N GLY A 463 14.81 -0.39 -17.73
CA GLY A 463 14.57 -0.01 -19.12
C GLY A 463 13.11 -0.11 -19.59
N ASN A 464 12.16 -0.41 -18.70
CA ASN A 464 10.74 -0.37 -19.00
C ASN A 464 10.27 1.08 -19.13
N ILE A 465 9.38 1.32 -20.09
CA ILE A 465 8.85 2.66 -20.36
C ILE A 465 7.85 3.03 -19.25
N ILE A 466 8.24 3.99 -18.41
CA ILE A 466 7.38 4.65 -17.42
C ILE A 466 6.45 5.64 -18.13
N MET A 467 7.01 6.47 -19.02
CA MET A 467 6.24 7.38 -19.85
C MET A 467 6.71 7.25 -21.30
N PRO A 468 5.80 7.06 -22.27
CA PRO A 468 6.20 6.95 -23.66
C PRO A 468 6.79 8.26 -24.18
N GLU A 469 7.59 8.13 -25.24
CA GLU A 469 8.03 9.27 -26.03
C GLU A 469 6.80 10.03 -26.53
N ARG A 470 6.87 11.36 -26.46
CA ARG A 470 5.77 12.24 -26.90
C ARG A 470 6.31 13.51 -27.51
N ILE A 471 5.52 14.11 -28.38
CA ILE A 471 5.79 15.43 -28.92
C ILE A 471 5.10 16.45 -28.01
N GLU A 472 5.88 17.37 -27.45
CA GLU A 472 5.36 18.49 -26.67
C GLU A 472 5.58 19.80 -27.44
N THR A 473 4.54 20.61 -27.49
CA THR A 473 4.63 22.00 -27.99
C THR A 473 5.13 22.88 -26.84
N LYS A 474 6.37 23.35 -26.90
CA LYS A 474 6.99 24.19 -25.87
C LYS A 474 7.17 25.62 -26.35
N LYS A 475 7.08 26.56 -25.41
CA LYS A 475 7.43 27.97 -25.65
C LYS A 475 8.93 28.08 -25.90
N LYS A 476 9.31 28.64 -27.05
CA LYS A 476 10.71 28.80 -27.44
C LYS A 476 11.40 29.79 -26.52
N LEU A 477 12.58 29.44 -26.01
CA LEU A 477 13.34 30.31 -25.11
C LEU A 477 13.82 31.56 -25.85
N ASN A 478 13.69 32.73 -25.22
CA ASN A 478 14.25 33.98 -25.74
C ASN A 478 15.79 33.96 -25.56
N PRO A 479 16.61 34.00 -26.62
CA PRO A 479 18.07 33.99 -26.50
C PRO A 479 18.66 35.18 -25.73
N ALA A 480 17.91 36.27 -25.61
CA ALA A 480 18.31 37.45 -24.85
C ALA A 480 17.93 37.36 -23.35
N TRP A 481 17.24 36.31 -22.93
CA TRP A 481 16.83 36.14 -21.54
C TRP A 481 18.00 35.65 -20.67
N ASP A 482 18.25 36.36 -19.57
CA ASP A 482 19.26 36.02 -18.56
C ASP A 482 18.58 35.78 -17.19
N PRO A 483 18.65 34.55 -16.63
CA PRO A 483 18.05 34.25 -15.32
C PRO A 483 18.65 35.01 -14.14
N ASN A 484 19.84 35.63 -14.30
CA ASN A 484 20.51 36.36 -13.23
C ASN A 484 20.08 37.83 -13.15
N ILE A 485 19.36 38.34 -14.15
CA ILE A 485 18.81 39.70 -14.14
C ILE A 485 17.44 39.64 -13.48
N SER A 486 17.32 40.23 -12.28
CA SER A 486 16.05 40.28 -11.55
C SER A 486 15.05 41.18 -12.25
N CYS A 487 14.05 40.58 -12.87
CA CYS A 487 12.91 41.28 -13.45
C CYS A 487 11.88 41.68 -12.38
N SER A 488 11.84 42.97 -12.03
CA SER A 488 10.84 43.52 -11.11
C SER A 488 9.48 43.68 -11.80
N SER A 489 8.39 43.22 -11.18
CA SER A 489 7.03 43.51 -11.65
C SER A 489 6.74 45.01 -11.66
N ARG A 490 5.98 45.47 -12.67
CA ARG A 490 5.49 46.86 -12.74
C ARG A 490 4.69 47.28 -11.52
N LEU A 491 4.07 46.32 -10.82
CA LEU A 491 3.36 46.55 -9.55
C LEU A 491 4.25 47.11 -8.43
N THR A 492 5.57 46.90 -8.52
CA THR A 492 6.54 47.35 -7.50
C THR A 492 7.29 48.62 -7.91
N ARG A 493 7.04 49.13 -9.12
CA ARG A 493 7.75 50.27 -9.71
C ARG A 493 6.90 51.54 -9.57
N PRO A 494 7.40 52.59 -8.88
CA PRO A 494 6.61 53.79 -8.58
C PRO A 494 6.20 54.59 -9.82
N GLU A 495 6.92 54.43 -10.93
CA GLU A 495 6.58 55.06 -12.20
C GLU A 495 5.41 54.39 -12.94
N TRP A 496 4.92 53.22 -12.50
CA TRP A 496 3.81 52.50 -13.11
C TRP A 496 2.54 52.61 -12.27
N VAL A 497 1.42 52.94 -12.91
CA VAL A 497 0.12 53.11 -12.25
C VAL A 497 -0.96 52.28 -12.93
N ALA A 498 -1.86 51.68 -12.16
CA ALA A 498 -3.04 51.03 -12.70
C ALA A 498 -4.03 52.11 -13.17
N VAL A 499 -4.50 52.02 -14.41
CA VAL A 499 -5.46 52.95 -15.00
C VAL A 499 -6.72 52.18 -15.35
N GLY A 500 -7.82 52.50 -14.68
CA GLY A 500 -9.13 51.96 -14.96
C GLY A 500 -9.66 52.49 -16.28
N LEU A 501 -9.83 51.57 -17.23
CA LEU A 501 -10.23 51.83 -18.60
C LEU A 501 -11.74 51.69 -18.79
N VAL A 502 -12.39 50.84 -17.99
CA VAL A 502 -13.85 50.66 -18.00
C VAL A 502 -14.31 50.27 -16.60
N GLY A 503 -15.37 50.90 -16.12
CA GLY A 503 -16.00 50.50 -14.86
C GLY A 503 -16.57 51.63 -14.05
N LYS A 504 -17.03 51.29 -12.84
CA LYS A 504 -17.48 52.27 -11.85
C LYS A 504 -16.26 52.74 -11.07
N LEU A 505 -15.77 53.94 -11.35
CA LEU A 505 -14.51 54.45 -10.82
C LEU A 505 -14.73 55.62 -9.88
N LEU A 506 -14.00 55.62 -8.77
CA LEU A 506 -13.95 56.73 -7.84
C LEU A 506 -12.98 57.78 -8.38
N VAL A 507 -13.44 59.03 -8.41
CA VAL A 507 -12.71 60.16 -8.97
C VAL A 507 -12.69 61.29 -7.98
N ARG A 508 -11.54 61.98 -7.91
CA ARG A 508 -11.39 63.22 -7.18
C ARG A 508 -12.25 64.30 -7.84
N ASP A 509 -12.88 65.13 -7.03
CA ASP A 509 -13.82 66.15 -7.48
C ASP A 509 -13.53 67.48 -6.81
N ASP A 510 -13.59 68.56 -7.58
CA ASP A 510 -13.38 69.93 -7.11
C ASP A 510 -14.58 70.50 -6.31
N GLY A 511 -15.64 69.71 -6.17
CA GLY A 511 -16.86 70.03 -5.43
C GLY A 511 -17.98 70.57 -6.32
N THR A 512 -17.72 70.83 -7.60
CA THR A 512 -18.71 71.40 -8.52
C THR A 512 -19.61 70.34 -9.16
N CYS A 513 -19.15 69.09 -9.26
CA CYS A 513 -19.88 68.02 -9.94
C CYS A 513 -21.20 67.67 -9.24
N GLN A 514 -22.29 67.52 -9.99
CA GLN A 514 -23.60 67.17 -9.44
C GLN A 514 -24.04 65.79 -9.91
N VAL A 515 -24.64 65.01 -9.00
CA VAL A 515 -25.19 63.69 -9.32
C VAL A 515 -26.24 63.82 -10.43
N GLY A 516 -26.12 62.99 -11.46
CA GLY A 516 -27.00 63.05 -12.63
C GLY A 516 -26.53 63.99 -13.75
N ASN A 517 -25.54 64.84 -13.49
CA ASN A 517 -24.91 65.70 -14.50
C ASN A 517 -23.58 65.09 -15.00
N TYR A 518 -22.83 65.87 -15.78
CA TYR A 518 -21.57 65.47 -16.38
C TYR A 518 -20.37 66.16 -15.72
N CYS A 519 -19.23 65.49 -15.75
CA CYS A 519 -17.94 66.02 -15.34
C CYS A 519 -16.85 65.77 -16.39
N LYS A 520 -15.82 66.61 -16.39
CA LYS A 520 -14.58 66.43 -17.16
C LYS A 520 -13.37 66.73 -16.28
N SER A 521 -12.17 66.45 -16.78
CA SER A 521 -10.95 66.88 -16.11
C SER A 521 -10.82 68.40 -16.11
N ASN A 522 -10.41 68.98 -14.98
CA ASN A 522 -9.85 70.33 -14.93
C ASN A 522 -8.31 70.29 -15.11
N ASP A 523 -7.64 71.43 -14.94
CA ASP A 523 -6.18 71.57 -15.07
C ASP A 523 -5.36 70.81 -14.01
N GLU A 524 -6.00 70.28 -12.98
CA GLU A 524 -5.36 69.48 -11.91
C GLU A 524 -5.57 67.97 -12.08
N GLY A 525 -6.27 67.52 -13.13
CA GLY A 525 -6.59 66.11 -13.34
C GLY A 525 -7.78 65.61 -12.52
N ILE A 526 -8.57 66.50 -11.92
CA ILE A 526 -9.74 66.14 -11.09
C ILE A 526 -11.04 66.56 -11.78
N ALA A 527 -12.16 65.98 -11.33
CA ALA A 527 -13.47 66.23 -11.91
C ALA A 527 -13.95 67.65 -11.63
N THR A 528 -14.42 68.31 -12.68
CA THR A 528 -15.15 69.59 -12.63
C THR A 528 -16.44 69.50 -13.44
N ALA A 529 -17.46 70.25 -13.06
CA ALA A 529 -18.77 70.25 -13.69
C ALA A 529 -18.72 70.76 -15.13
N THR A 530 -19.49 70.11 -16.00
CA THR A 530 -19.58 70.47 -17.42
C THR A 530 -20.91 69.96 -18.00
N THR A 531 -21.22 70.37 -19.22
CA THR A 531 -22.41 69.95 -19.96
C THR A 531 -22.21 68.65 -20.75
N ASN A 532 -20.98 68.15 -20.87
CA ASN A 532 -20.59 66.94 -21.60
C ASN A 532 -19.48 66.17 -20.86
N GLY A 533 -19.10 64.97 -21.30
CA GLY A 533 -18.06 64.17 -20.64
C GLY A 533 -18.64 62.99 -19.88
N TYR A 534 -18.18 62.74 -18.66
CA TYR A 534 -18.53 61.53 -17.90
C TYR A 534 -19.70 61.73 -16.95
N ARG A 535 -20.58 60.74 -16.87
CA ARG A 535 -21.78 60.80 -16.04
C ARG A 535 -21.44 60.60 -14.56
N VAL A 536 -21.83 61.56 -13.73
CA VAL A 536 -21.71 61.45 -12.27
C VAL A 536 -22.84 60.57 -11.72
N MET A 537 -22.49 59.41 -11.19
CA MET A 537 -23.46 58.43 -10.68
C MET A 537 -23.83 58.68 -9.23
N LYS A 538 -22.84 59.00 -8.40
CA LYS A 538 -23.00 59.15 -6.94
C LYS A 538 -21.90 60.05 -6.40
N ARG A 539 -22.20 60.83 -5.36
CA ARG A 539 -21.19 61.47 -4.52
C ARG A 539 -20.85 60.54 -3.35
N THR A 540 -19.59 60.16 -3.20
CA THR A 540 -19.12 59.21 -2.18
C THR A 540 -18.37 59.91 -1.04
N GLY A 541 -17.91 61.15 -1.25
CA GLY A 541 -17.32 62.00 -0.22
C GLY A 541 -17.41 63.48 -0.60
N GLN A 542 -16.84 64.36 0.24
CA GLN A 542 -16.84 65.81 0.00
C GLN A 542 -16.18 66.16 -1.35
N ASN A 543 -15.03 65.53 -1.65
CA ASN A 543 -14.24 65.75 -2.86
C ASN A 543 -14.09 64.45 -3.68
N GLN A 544 -15.09 63.57 -3.62
CA GLN A 544 -15.05 62.29 -4.31
C GLN A 544 -16.41 61.94 -4.88
N ILE A 545 -16.40 61.57 -6.16
CA ILE A 545 -17.56 61.12 -6.90
C ILE A 545 -17.29 59.73 -7.48
N LEU A 546 -18.36 59.00 -7.77
CA LEU A 546 -18.35 57.78 -8.54
C LEU A 546 -18.88 58.09 -9.94
N ILE A 547 -18.11 57.75 -10.95
CA ILE A 547 -18.52 57.87 -12.34
C ILE A 547 -18.54 56.51 -13.02
N LEU A 548 -19.22 56.42 -14.16
CA LEU A 548 -19.06 55.30 -15.09
C LEU A 548 -18.10 55.73 -16.19
N PHE A 549 -16.90 55.14 -16.20
CA PHE A 549 -15.92 55.33 -17.27
C PHE A 549 -16.15 54.23 -18.34
N ARG A 550 -16.18 54.63 -19.61
CA ARG A 550 -16.52 53.79 -20.76
C ARG A 550 -15.70 54.18 -21.96
#